data_AF-A0A031J263-F1
#
_entry.id   AF-A0A031J263-F1
#
_cell.length_a   1.000
_cell.length_b   1.000
_cell.length_c   1.000
_cell.angle_alpha   90.00
_cell.angle_beta   90.00
_cell.angle_gamma   90.00
#
_symmetry.space_group_name_H-M   'P 1'
#
loop_
_entity.id
_entity.type
_entity.pdbx_description
1 polymer ?
#
loop_
_entity_poly.entity_id
_entity_poly.type
_entity_poly.pdbx_seq_one_letter_code
_entity_poly.pdbx_strand_id
1 'polypeptide(L)' 'MAGQPSFFDLSDRYEALSAAGDPLERLAAVVDFEAFRGPLVAALRRSVRGKGGRPPFDPVLMFKILAAGALLAV' A
#
# COMPACT_ATOMS: atom_id res chain seq x y z
N MET A 1 -10.71 24.13 11.93
CA MET A 1 -11.05 24.24 10.50
C MET A 1 -9.85 23.74 9.71
N ALA A 2 -9.86 22.49 9.24
CA ALA A 2 -8.86 22.06 8.28
C ALA A 2 -9.21 22.74 6.95
N GLY A 3 -8.41 23.71 6.53
CA GLY A 3 -8.55 24.37 5.23
C GLY A 3 -8.48 23.35 4.10
N GLN A 4 -9.18 23.61 3.00
CA GLN A 4 -9.05 22.78 1.81
C GLN A 4 -7.57 22.70 1.42
N PRO A 5 -7.02 21.49 1.25
CA PRO A 5 -5.64 21.36 0.81
C PRO A 5 -5.47 22.07 -0.53
N SER A 6 -4.47 22.94 -0.59
CA SER A 6 -3.88 23.48 -1.80
C SER A 6 -3.52 22.35 -2.76
N PHE A 7 -3.49 22.66 -4.06
CA PHE A 7 -3.18 21.69 -5.11
C PHE A 7 -1.84 20.97 -4.90
N PHE A 8 -0.90 21.59 -4.19
CA PHE A 8 0.44 21.06 -3.92
C PHE A 8 0.61 20.43 -2.53
N ASP A 9 -0.35 20.61 -1.62
CA ASP A 9 -0.23 20.13 -0.23
C ASP A 9 0.02 18.62 -0.12
N LEU A 10 -0.46 17.84 -1.09
CA LEU A 10 -0.18 16.40 -1.15
C LEU A 10 1.27 16.12 -1.54
N SER A 11 1.76 16.76 -2.59
CA SER A 11 3.15 16.61 -3.05
C SER A 11 4.13 17.04 -1.97
N ASP A 12 3.91 18.20 -1.35
CA ASP A 12 4.76 18.73 -0.28
C ASP A 12 4.79 17.79 0.93
N ARG A 13 3.65 17.16 1.28
CA ARG A 13 3.59 16.15 2.34
C ARG A 13 4.34 14.87 1.97
N TYR A 14 4.24 14.43 0.71
CA TYR A 14 4.98 13.26 0.24
C TYR A 14 6.48 13.52 0.24
N GLU A 15 6.93 14.70 -0.18
CA GLU A 15 8.35 15.09 -0.11
C GLU A 15 8.84 15.13 1.34
N ALA A 16 8.06 15.72 2.25
CA ALA A 16 8.39 15.72 3.68
C ALA A 16 8.48 14.30 4.28
N LEU A 17 7.58 13.40 3.87
CA LEU A 17 7.60 11.98 4.26
C LEU A 17 8.83 11.25 3.72
N SER A 18 9.15 11.44 2.44
CA SER A 18 10.34 10.84 1.80
C SER A 18 11.63 11.33 2.46
N ALA A 19 11.73 12.65 2.73
CA ALA A 19 12.86 13.26 3.43
C ALA A 19 13.02 12.74 4.87
N ALA A 20 11.92 12.42 5.56
CA ALA A 20 11.94 11.79 6.88
C ALA A 20 12.37 10.31 6.84
N GLY A 21 12.55 9.74 5.65
CA GLY A 21 12.96 8.36 5.44
C GLY A 21 11.77 7.40 5.47
N ASP A 22 10.82 7.60 4.56
CA ASP A 22 9.61 6.77 4.42
C ASP A 22 9.97 5.27 4.44
N PRO A 23 9.52 4.52 5.46
CA PRO A 23 9.75 3.09 5.55
C PRO A 23 9.25 2.30 4.33
N LEU A 24 8.19 2.77 3.66
CA LEU A 24 7.67 2.15 2.45
C LEU A 24 8.60 2.33 1.25
N GLU A 25 9.19 3.52 1.08
CA GLU A 25 10.17 3.77 0.02
C GLU A 25 11.42 2.90 0.23
N ARG A 26 11.87 2.78 1.48
CA ARG A 26 12.99 1.88 1.82
C ARG A 26 12.65 0.43 1.51
N LEU A 27 11.45 -0.04 1.86
CA LEU A 27 11.05 -1.41 1.55
C LEU A 27 10.94 -1.65 0.05
N ALA A 28 10.39 -0.70 -0.70
CA ALA A 28 10.24 -0.81 -2.15
C ALA A 28 11.60 -0.87 -2.88
N ALA A 29 12.67 -0.33 -2.29
CA ALA A 29 14.02 -0.41 -2.84
C ALA A 29 14.65 -1.80 -2.70
N VAL A 30 14.25 -2.60 -1.70
CA VAL A 30 14.86 -3.92 -1.40
C VAL A 30 13.94 -5.09 -1.68
N VAL A 31 12.62 -4.86 -1.69
CA VAL A 31 11.61 -5.92 -1.80
C VAL A 31 10.86 -5.76 -3.12
N ASP A 32 11.05 -6.74 -4.02
CA ASP A 32 10.12 -6.92 -5.14
C ASP A 32 8.81 -7.52 -4.62
N PHE A 33 7.84 -6.67 -4.35
CA PHE A 33 6.53 -7.08 -3.88
C PHE A 33 5.75 -7.94 -4.90
N GLU A 34 6.06 -7.82 -6.19
CA GLU A 34 5.36 -8.59 -7.22
C GLU A 34 5.76 -10.06 -7.22
N ALA A 35 6.95 -10.39 -6.71
CA ALA A 35 7.36 -11.78 -6.48
C ALA A 35 6.37 -12.54 -5.56
N PHE A 36 5.63 -11.84 -4.70
CA PHE A 36 4.64 -12.43 -3.80
C PHE A 36 3.27 -12.62 -4.45
N ARG A 37 3.01 -12.12 -5.67
CA ARG A 37 1.67 -12.21 -6.29
C ARG A 37 1.18 -13.65 -6.40
N GLY A 38 2.01 -14.56 -6.90
CA GLY A 38 1.65 -15.98 -7.02
C GLY A 38 1.28 -16.61 -5.66
N PRO A 39 2.18 -16.55 -4.66
CA PRO A 39 1.87 -16.99 -3.30
C PRO A 39 0.62 -16.34 -2.69
N LEU A 40 0.44 -15.02 -2.85
CA LEU A 40 -0.69 -14.28 -2.30
C LEU A 40 -2.02 -14.70 -2.94
N VAL A 41 -2.06 -14.87 -4.26
CA VAL A 41 -3.26 -15.36 -4.97
C VAL A 41 -3.59 -16.79 -4.51
N ALA A 42 -2.59 -17.65 -4.39
CA ALA A 42 -2.76 -19.03 -3.94
C ALA A 42 -3.23 -19.12 -2.48
N ALA A 43 -2.70 -18.27 -1.58
CA ALA A 43 -3.06 -18.25 -0.17
C ALA A 43 -4.44 -17.65 0.08
N LEU A 44 -4.80 -16.58 -0.65
CA LEU A 44 -6.07 -15.88 -0.45
C LEU A 44 -7.29 -16.68 -0.96
N ARG A 45 -7.10 -17.65 -1.88
CA ARG A 45 -8.13 -18.56 -2.41
C ARG A 45 -9.48 -17.87 -2.67
N ARG A 46 -9.46 -16.65 -3.20
CA ARG A 46 -10.68 -15.86 -3.37
C ARG A 46 -11.60 -16.57 -4.36
N SER A 47 -12.81 -16.86 -3.92
CA SER A 47 -13.84 -17.42 -4.79
C SER A 47 -14.40 -16.35 -5.73
N VAL A 48 -14.95 -16.79 -6.87
CA VAL A 48 -15.69 -15.92 -7.78
C VAL A 48 -16.88 -15.36 -7.01
N ARG A 49 -16.87 -14.06 -6.71
CA ARG A 49 -18.01 -13.38 -6.09
C ARG A 49 -19.12 -13.26 -7.13
N GLY A 50 -20.37 -13.40 -6.69
CA GLY A 50 -21.55 -13.18 -7.54
C GLY A 50 -21.52 -11.80 -8.21
N LYS A 51 -22.32 -11.61 -9.26
CA LYS A 51 -22.38 -10.37 -10.05
C LYS A 51 -22.86 -9.20 -9.20
N GLY A 52 -21.97 -8.54 -8.46
CA GLY A 52 -22.25 -7.37 -7.65
C GLY A 52 -21.17 -7.04 -6.61
N GLY A 53 -21.00 -5.75 -6.33
CA GLY A 53 -20.09 -5.23 -5.29
C GLY A 53 -18.81 -4.59 -5.82
N ARG A 54 -18.12 -3.85 -4.94
CA ARG A 54 -16.81 -3.25 -5.23
C ARG A 54 -15.79 -4.36 -5.50
N PRO A 55 -14.99 -4.28 -6.59
CA PRO A 55 -13.90 -5.21 -6.83
C PRO A 55 -12.98 -5.30 -5.60
N PRO A 56 -12.44 -6.48 -5.28
CA PRO A 56 -11.53 -6.62 -4.16
C PRO A 56 -10.23 -5.88 -4.45
N PHE A 57 -9.58 -5.37 -3.39
CA PHE A 57 -8.26 -4.75 -3.52
C PHE A 57 -7.24 -5.74 -4.09
N ASP A 58 -6.28 -5.21 -4.85
CA ASP A 58 -5.17 -5.99 -5.36
C ASP A 58 -4.41 -6.67 -4.19
N PRO A 59 -4.10 -7.98 -4.28
CA PRO A 59 -3.42 -8.71 -3.22
C PRO A 59 -2.07 -8.11 -2.81
N VAL A 60 -1.30 -7.59 -3.79
CA VAL A 60 0.01 -7.00 -3.55
C VAL A 60 -0.14 -5.66 -2.85
N LEU A 61 -1.13 -4.85 -3.24
CA LEU A 61 -1.45 -3.60 -2.52
C LEU A 61 -1.81 -3.86 -1.05
N MET A 62 -2.66 -4.87 -0.78
CA MET A 62 -3.00 -5.22 0.59
C MET A 62 -1.77 -5.67 1.38
N PHE A 63 -0.90 -6.48 0.76
CA PHE A 63 0.33 -6.93 1.39
C PHE A 63 1.28 -5.75 1.70
N LYS A 64 1.44 -4.79 0.79
CA LYS A 64 2.22 -3.56 1.03
C LYS A 64 1.72 -2.79 2.25
N ILE A 65 0.40 -2.62 2.40
CA ILE A 65 -0.19 -1.91 3.54
C ILE A 65 0.07 -2.66 4.85
N LEU A 66 -0.05 -3.99 4.85
CA LEU A 66 0.23 -4.81 6.03
C LEU A 66 1.71 -4.78 6.41
N ALA A 67 2.61 -4.86 5.43
CA ALA A 67 4.06 -4.75 5.66
C ALA A 67 4.43 -3.37 6.24
N ALA A 68 3.84 -2.30 5.71
CA ALA A 68 4.03 -0.94 6.22
C ALA A 68 3.58 -0.81 7.69
N GLY A 69 2.38 -1.29 8.00
CA GLY A 69 1.83 -1.25 9.35
C GLY A 69 2.65 -2.08 10.35
N ALA A 70 3.15 -3.24 9.93
CA ALA A 70 4.00 -4.08 10.77
C ALA A 70 5.37 -3.43 11.06
N LEU A 71 5.96 -2.74 10.08
CA LEU A 71 7.24 -2.06 10.25
C LEU A 71 7.13 -0.78 11.11
N LEU A 72 6.00 -0.07 11.05
CA LEU A 72 5.76 1.10 11.90
C LEU A 72 5.41 0.71 13.35
N ALA A 73 4.94 -0.51 13.58
CA ALA A 73 4.50 -0.98 14.89
C ALA A 73 5.63 -1.52 15.79
N VAL A 74 6.86 -1.58 15.29
CA VAL A 74 8.08 -1.99 16.03
C VAL A 74 8.95 -0.77 16.33
#